data_AF-A0A2G1ZVX5-F1
#
_entry.id   AF-A0A2G1ZVX5-F1
#
_cell.length_a   1.000
_cell.length_b   1.000
_cell.length_c   1.000
_cell.angle_alpha   90.00
_cell.angle_beta   90.00
_cell.angle_gamma   90.00
#
_symmetry.space_group_name_H-M   'P 1'
#
loop_
_entity.id
_entity.type
_entity.pdbx_description
1 polymer ?
#
loop_
_entity_poly.entity_id
_entity_poly.type
_entity_poly.pdbx_seq_one_letter_code
_entity_poly.pdbx_strand_id
1 'polypeptide(L)'
;KQVPSSFIEQKSFCISWHYRKSPRDFAEQQALKLNEELENGLSQFPARLMHGKKIIEVCAMEANKGVFLHWFLDRHPQFTHGFSIGDDRTDEDVFAELQNTPFATVKVGPGQTLAKYRLSAQTGVFSLLQCLENRLSQTKVI
;
A
#
# COMPACT_ATOMS: atom_id res chain seq x y z
N LYS A 1 10.67 -26.70 -6.64
CA LYS A 1 12.14 -26.63 -6.46
C LYS A 1 12.45 -25.58 -5.40
N GLN A 2 13.34 -25.85 -4.44
CA GLN A 2 13.73 -24.87 -3.43
C GLN A 2 14.60 -23.78 -4.06
N VAL A 3 14.29 -22.50 -3.82
CA VAL A 3 15.12 -21.38 -4.28
C VAL A 3 16.07 -20.98 -3.15
N PRO A 4 17.40 -21.07 -3.33
CA PRO A 4 18.38 -20.76 -2.28
C PRO A 4 18.20 -19.34 -1.75
N SER A 5 18.37 -19.15 -0.43
CA SER A 5 18.27 -17.85 0.23
C SER A 5 16.93 -17.10 0.05
N SER A 6 15.90 -17.82 -0.41
CA SER A 6 14.51 -17.33 -0.40
C SER A 6 13.81 -17.81 0.86
N PHE A 7 12.75 -17.12 1.27
CA PHE A 7 11.94 -17.53 2.40
C PHE A 7 10.49 -17.10 2.23
N ILE A 8 9.60 -17.75 2.98
CA ILE A 8 8.19 -17.40 3.07
C ILE A 8 7.97 -16.64 4.38
N GLU A 9 7.28 -15.52 4.30
CA GLU A 9 6.75 -14.76 5.42
C GLU A 9 5.24 -14.98 5.49
N GLN A 10 4.74 -15.46 6.63
CA GLN A 10 3.32 -15.59 6.89
C GLN A 10 2.86 -14.40 7.73
N LYS A 11 1.90 -13.64 7.22
CA LYS A 11 1.22 -12.54 7.89
C LYS A 11 -0.23 -12.93 8.17
N SER A 12 -0.94 -12.15 8.97
CA SER A 12 -2.33 -12.47 9.37
C SER A 12 -3.29 -12.69 8.19
N PHE A 13 -3.10 -11.96 7.07
CA PHE A 13 -3.98 -12.04 5.90
C PHE A 13 -3.23 -12.19 4.56
N CYS A 14 -1.92 -12.43 4.64
CA CYS A 14 -1.06 -12.51 3.46
C CYS A 14 0.04 -13.53 3.65
N ILE A 15 0.51 -14.11 2.54
CA ILE A 15 1.72 -14.91 2.47
C ILE A 15 2.63 -14.29 1.43
N SER A 16 3.87 -14.01 1.81
CA SER A 16 4.84 -13.36 0.93
C SER A 16 6.07 -14.25 0.75
N TRP A 17 6.49 -14.45 -0.50
CA TRP A 17 7.72 -15.12 -0.83
C TRP A 17 8.80 -14.11 -1.22
N HIS A 18 9.86 -14.05 -0.43
CA HIS A 18 10.99 -13.14 -0.60
C HIS A 18 12.15 -13.85 -1.27
N TYR A 19 12.67 -13.27 -2.36
CA TYR A 19 13.78 -13.86 -3.13
C TYR A 19 14.90 -12.86 -3.41
N ARG A 20 14.97 -11.77 -2.64
CA ARG A 20 15.98 -10.71 -2.82
C ARG A 20 17.41 -11.19 -2.62
N LYS A 21 17.64 -12.15 -1.72
CA LYS A 21 18.97 -12.70 -1.39
C LYS A 21 19.33 -13.93 -2.25
N SER A 22 18.44 -14.33 -3.14
CA SER A 22 18.61 -15.51 -3.99
C SER A 22 19.47 -15.22 -5.23
N PRO A 23 20.11 -16.23 -5.83
CA PRO A 23 20.82 -16.07 -7.11
C PRO A 23 19.89 -15.47 -8.17
N ARG A 24 20.28 -14.34 -8.76
CA ARG A 24 19.38 -13.46 -9.51
C ARG A 24 18.63 -14.19 -10.63
N ASP A 25 19.35 -14.78 -11.58
CA ASP A 25 18.76 -15.33 -12.80
C ASP A 25 17.85 -16.52 -12.48
N PHE A 26 18.31 -17.42 -11.60
CA PHE A 26 17.51 -18.56 -11.15
C PHE A 26 16.26 -18.11 -10.39
N ALA A 27 16.38 -17.15 -9.47
CA ALA A 27 15.25 -16.68 -8.67
C ALA A 27 14.22 -15.92 -9.51
N GLU A 28 14.66 -15.14 -10.51
CA GLU A 28 13.77 -14.46 -11.45
C GLU A 28 12.98 -15.46 -12.31
N GLN A 29 13.63 -16.50 -12.83
CA GLN A 29 12.95 -17.57 -13.57
C GLN A 29 11.94 -18.32 -12.69
N GLN A 30 12.26 -18.56 -11.43
CA GLN A 30 11.34 -19.23 -10.51
C GLN A 30 10.19 -18.31 -10.06
N ALA A 31 10.43 -17.00 -9.95
CA ALA A 31 9.39 -16.02 -9.70
C ALA A 31 8.37 -15.95 -10.85
N LEU A 32 8.83 -15.99 -12.10
CA LEU A 32 7.95 -16.02 -13.27
C LEU A 32 7.06 -17.27 -13.29
N LYS A 33 7.64 -18.46 -13.06
CA LYS A 33 6.87 -19.70 -13.00
C LYS A 33 5.86 -19.71 -11.85
N LEU A 34 6.28 -19.27 -10.66
CA LEU A 34 5.38 -19.17 -9.52
C LEU A 34 4.24 -18.18 -9.80
N ASN A 35 4.51 -17.10 -10.51
CA ASN A 35 3.49 -16.14 -10.91
C ASN A 35 2.42 -16.80 -11.80
N GLU A 36 2.84 -17.47 -12.88
CA GLU A 36 1.93 -18.17 -13.80
C GLU A 36 1.11 -19.26 -13.10
N GLU A 37 1.73 -20.02 -12.19
CA GLU A 37 1.04 -21.04 -11.40
C GLU A 37 0.00 -20.41 -10.46
N LEU A 38 0.34 -19.28 -9.80
CA LEU A 38 -0.56 -18.60 -8.87
C LEU A 38 -1.70 -17.86 -9.60
N GLU A 39 -1.47 -17.23 -10.74
CA GLU A 39 -2.53 -16.58 -11.53
C GLU A 39 -3.63 -17.58 -11.91
N ASN A 40 -3.23 -18.79 -12.33
CA ASN A 40 -4.18 -19.86 -12.66
C ASN A 40 -4.83 -20.45 -11.39
N GLY A 41 -4.01 -20.76 -10.38
CA GLY A 41 -4.48 -21.43 -9.17
C GLY A 41 -5.37 -20.58 -8.27
N LEU A 42 -5.20 -19.25 -8.29
CA LEU A 42 -5.96 -18.32 -7.47
C LEU A 42 -7.24 -17.80 -8.16
N SER A 43 -7.49 -18.16 -9.42
CA SER A 43 -8.62 -17.65 -10.21
C SER A 43 -10.01 -17.85 -9.59
N GLN A 44 -10.17 -18.84 -8.70
CA GLN A 44 -11.43 -19.15 -8.01
C GLN A 44 -11.42 -18.76 -6.52
N PHE A 45 -10.32 -18.18 -6.02
CA PHE A 45 -10.19 -17.80 -4.62
C PHE A 45 -10.32 -16.28 -4.46
N PRO A 46 -10.88 -15.78 -3.34
CA PRO A 46 -10.94 -14.36 -3.03
C PRO A 46 -9.55 -13.85 -2.57
N ALA A 47 -8.54 -13.99 -3.41
CA ALA A 47 -7.17 -13.61 -3.12
C ALA A 47 -6.59 -12.75 -4.25
N ARG A 48 -5.71 -11.82 -3.90
CA ARG A 48 -4.98 -10.98 -4.83
C ARG A 48 -3.52 -11.40 -4.87
N LEU A 49 -3.01 -11.62 -6.07
CA LEU A 49 -1.58 -11.76 -6.34
C LEU A 49 -0.97 -10.36 -6.51
N MET A 50 0.13 -10.10 -5.80
CA MET A 50 0.83 -8.83 -5.80
C MET A 50 2.32 -9.02 -6.03
N HIS A 51 2.91 -8.06 -6.75
CA HIS A 51 4.32 -8.04 -7.08
C HIS A 51 4.99 -6.83 -6.45
N GLY A 52 6.00 -7.09 -5.64
CA GLY A 52 6.88 -6.04 -5.12
C GLY A 52 8.31 -6.22 -5.60
N LYS A 53 9.21 -5.38 -5.08
CA LYS A 53 10.63 -5.45 -5.42
C LYS A 53 11.29 -6.71 -4.83
N LYS A 54 11.39 -7.77 -5.65
CA LYS A 54 11.93 -9.09 -5.28
C LYS A 54 11.09 -9.83 -4.23
N ILE A 55 9.76 -9.72 -4.37
CA ILE A 55 8.76 -10.37 -3.53
C ILE A 55 7.51 -10.69 -4.38
N ILE A 56 6.92 -11.87 -4.16
CA ILE A 56 5.58 -12.22 -4.63
C ILE A 56 4.71 -12.38 -3.39
N GLU A 57 3.54 -11.75 -3.36
CA GLU A 57 2.65 -11.77 -2.21
C GLU A 57 1.23 -12.17 -2.63
N VAL A 58 0.62 -13.07 -1.85
CA VAL A 58 -0.79 -13.45 -2.00
C VAL A 58 -1.51 -12.97 -0.75
N CYS A 59 -2.49 -12.10 -0.93
CA CYS A 59 -3.29 -11.56 0.17
C CYS A 59 -4.77 -11.88 -0.02
N ALA A 60 -5.52 -12.03 1.07
CA ALA A 60 -6.97 -12.02 1.02
C ALA A 60 -7.46 -10.73 0.34
N MET A 61 -8.51 -10.80 -0.47
CA MET A 61 -9.02 -9.63 -1.19
C MET A 61 -9.43 -8.48 -0.26
N GLU A 62 -9.89 -8.83 0.94
CA GLU A 62 -10.30 -7.95 2.03
C GLU A 62 -9.12 -7.26 2.72
N ALA A 63 -7.90 -7.77 2.57
CA ALA A 63 -6.67 -7.17 3.10
C ALA A 63 -6.24 -5.96 2.24
N ASN A 64 -7.13 -4.98 2.14
CA ASN A 64 -7.01 -3.78 1.33
C ASN A 64 -7.15 -2.55 2.24
N LYS A 65 -6.23 -1.59 2.12
CA LYS A 65 -6.22 -0.38 2.96
C LYS A 65 -7.48 0.48 2.75
N GLY A 66 -8.01 0.55 1.53
CA GLY A 66 -9.26 1.23 1.21
C GLY A 66 -10.46 0.57 1.87
N VAL A 67 -10.57 -0.77 1.78
CA VAL A 67 -11.64 -1.53 2.47
C VAL A 67 -11.59 -1.31 3.99
N PHE A 68 -10.39 -1.33 4.58
CA PHE A 68 -10.21 -1.01 5.99
C PHE A 68 -10.64 0.43 6.31
N LEU A 69 -10.25 1.40 5.50
CA LEU A 69 -10.60 2.80 5.71
C LEU A 69 -12.12 3.00 5.65
N HIS A 70 -12.78 2.42 4.65
CA HIS A 70 -14.24 2.45 4.54
C HIS A 70 -14.90 1.91 5.81
N TRP A 71 -14.49 0.71 6.25
CA TRP A 71 -14.97 0.09 7.50
C TRP A 71 -14.72 0.97 8.74
N PHE A 72 -13.58 1.65 8.79
CA PHE A 72 -13.20 2.54 9.89
C PHE A 72 -14.06 3.81 9.93
N LEU A 73 -14.21 4.50 8.79
CA LEU A 73 -14.99 5.74 8.71
C LEU A 73 -16.48 5.51 8.98
N ASP A 74 -17.03 4.38 8.52
CA ASP A 74 -18.40 3.95 8.83
C ASP A 74 -18.64 3.82 10.35
N ARG A 75 -17.65 3.32 11.10
CA ARG A 75 -17.71 3.16 12.56
C ARG A 75 -17.33 4.41 13.34
N HIS A 76 -16.72 5.39 12.69
CA HIS A 76 -16.23 6.61 13.32
C HIS A 76 -16.67 7.86 12.53
N PRO A 77 -17.98 8.13 12.47
CA PRO A 77 -18.53 9.24 11.67
C PRO A 77 -18.09 10.63 12.15
N GLN A 78 -17.48 10.74 13.34
CA GLN A 78 -16.89 12.00 13.82
C GLN A 78 -15.68 12.45 12.99
N PHE A 79 -14.99 11.54 12.29
CA PHE A 79 -13.88 11.90 11.42
C PHE A 79 -14.41 12.34 10.05
N THR A 80 -14.68 13.63 9.93
CA THR A 80 -15.24 14.23 8.71
C THR A 80 -14.18 14.77 7.75
N HIS A 81 -12.96 15.01 8.24
CA HIS A 81 -11.85 15.60 7.50
C HIS A 81 -10.53 14.99 7.97
N GLY A 82 -9.50 15.05 7.11
CA GLY A 82 -8.17 14.58 7.46
C GLY A 82 -7.24 14.53 6.25
N PHE A 83 -6.05 13.99 6.48
CA PHE A 83 -5.04 13.77 5.44
C PHE A 83 -4.77 12.27 5.31
N SER A 84 -4.67 11.81 4.06
CA SER A 84 -4.09 10.51 3.72
C SER A 84 -2.85 10.74 2.87
N ILE A 85 -1.72 10.17 3.29
CA ILE A 85 -0.41 10.34 2.65
C ILE A 85 0.15 8.94 2.40
N GLY A 86 0.52 8.64 1.15
CA GLY A 86 1.00 7.31 0.76
C GLY A 86 1.93 7.34 -0.44
N ASP A 87 2.78 6.33 -0.58
CA ASP A 87 3.84 6.25 -1.58
C ASP A 87 3.70 5.09 -2.56
N ASP A 88 2.95 4.06 -2.22
CA ASP A 88 2.91 2.81 -2.98
C ASP A 88 1.50 2.49 -3.52
N ARG A 89 1.41 1.48 -4.39
CA ARG A 89 0.17 1.07 -5.07
C ARG A 89 -0.99 0.79 -4.11
N THR A 90 -0.69 0.26 -2.93
CA THR A 90 -1.74 -0.03 -1.92
C THR A 90 -2.42 1.23 -1.38
N ASP A 91 -1.76 2.39 -1.45
CA ASP A 91 -2.33 3.66 -1.01
C ASP A 91 -3.29 4.26 -2.05
N GLU A 92 -3.18 3.84 -3.31
CA GLU A 92 -4.14 4.22 -4.36
C GLU A 92 -5.54 3.68 -4.06
N ASP A 93 -5.64 2.53 -3.41
CA ASP A 93 -6.93 1.99 -2.96
C ASP A 93 -7.57 2.93 -1.91
N VAL A 94 -6.76 3.54 -1.04
CA VAL A 94 -7.22 4.55 -0.08
C VAL A 94 -7.61 5.86 -0.78
N PHE A 95 -6.83 6.29 -1.77
CA PHE A 95 -7.11 7.52 -2.50
C PHE A 95 -8.40 7.40 -3.32
N ALA A 96 -8.70 6.22 -3.87
CA ALA A 96 -9.96 5.92 -4.53
C ALA A 96 -11.16 6.06 -3.57
N GLU A 97 -11.10 5.45 -2.39
CA GLU A 97 -12.16 5.53 -1.38
C GLU A 97 -12.41 6.97 -0.90
N LEU A 98 -11.35 7.78 -0.82
CA LEU A 98 -11.43 9.18 -0.40
C LEU A 98 -11.77 10.14 -1.54
N GLN A 99 -11.97 9.65 -2.77
CA GLN A 99 -12.33 10.50 -3.89
C GLN A 99 -13.69 11.18 -3.61
N ASN A 100 -13.77 12.48 -3.90
CA ASN A 100 -14.94 13.32 -3.61
C ASN A 100 -15.33 13.46 -2.13
N THR A 101 -14.46 13.06 -1.21
CA THR A 101 -14.63 13.34 0.23
C THR A 101 -13.89 14.62 0.65
N PRO A 102 -14.16 15.17 1.84
CA PRO A 102 -13.43 16.31 2.40
C PRO A 102 -11.97 16.00 2.78
N PHE A 103 -11.53 14.73 2.70
CA PHE A 103 -10.16 14.36 2.99
C PHE A 103 -9.21 14.83 1.89
N ALA A 104 -8.02 15.26 2.31
CA ALA A 104 -6.91 15.59 1.43
C ALA A 104 -6.04 14.35 1.21
N THR A 105 -5.79 13.99 -0.05
CA THR A 105 -4.98 12.83 -0.42
C THR A 105 -3.66 13.31 -1.05
N VAL A 106 -2.54 12.72 -0.63
CA VAL A 106 -1.19 13.14 -1.04
C VAL A 106 -0.36 11.92 -1.45
N LYS A 107 0.05 11.88 -2.73
CA LYS A 107 1.02 10.90 -3.23
C LYS A 107 2.43 11.34 -2.89
N VAL A 108 3.27 10.43 -2.44
CA VAL A 108 4.71 10.65 -2.28
C VAL A 108 5.46 9.95 -3.40
N GLY A 109 6.36 10.68 -4.07
CA GLY A 109 7.18 10.15 -5.16
C GLY A 109 6.49 10.18 -6.53
N PRO A 110 7.15 9.58 -7.54
CA PRO A 110 6.65 9.53 -8.91
C PRO A 110 5.50 8.52 -9.07
N GLY A 111 4.99 8.42 -10.31
CA GLY A 111 3.94 7.48 -10.71
C GLY A 111 2.64 8.17 -11.11
N GLN A 112 1.67 7.38 -11.57
CA GLN A 112 0.28 7.84 -11.66
C GLN A 112 -0.37 7.76 -10.28
N THR A 113 -1.39 8.57 -10.01
CA THR A 113 -2.08 8.57 -8.72
C THR A 113 -3.48 9.17 -8.82
N LEU A 114 -4.38 8.71 -7.95
CA LEU A 114 -5.68 9.31 -7.67
C LEU A 114 -5.61 10.39 -6.58
N ALA A 115 -4.45 10.57 -5.93
CA ALA A 115 -4.27 11.61 -4.93
C ALA A 115 -4.43 13.02 -5.52
N LYS A 116 -5.08 13.92 -4.76
CA LYS A 116 -5.28 15.32 -5.14
C LYS A 116 -3.97 16.12 -5.18
N TYR A 117 -3.02 15.78 -4.31
CA TYR A 117 -1.75 16.46 -4.16
C TYR A 117 -0.57 15.49 -4.29
N ARG A 118 0.63 16.03 -4.49
CA ARG A 118 1.86 15.25 -4.60
C ARG A 118 3.04 15.91 -3.89
N LEU A 119 3.82 15.10 -3.19
CA LEU A 119 5.15 15.40 -2.69
C LEU A 119 6.18 14.62 -3.51
N SER A 120 7.29 15.24 -3.87
CA SER A 120 8.32 14.60 -4.71
C SER A 120 9.11 13.51 -3.98
N ALA A 121 9.26 13.62 -2.66
CA ALA A 121 10.03 12.69 -1.84
C ALA A 121 9.50 12.64 -0.41
N GLN A 122 9.89 11.59 0.32
CA GLN A 122 9.51 11.37 1.71
C GLN A 122 9.94 12.51 2.64
N THR A 123 11.04 13.21 2.35
CA THR A 123 11.49 14.39 3.10
C THR A 123 10.44 15.49 3.14
N GLY A 124 9.65 15.66 2.06
CA GLY A 124 8.57 16.62 2.00
C GLY A 124 7.41 16.32 2.97
N VAL A 125 7.24 15.05 3.37
CA VAL A 125 6.20 14.67 4.33
C VAL A 125 6.51 15.28 5.69
N PHE A 126 7.77 15.23 6.12
CA PHE A 126 8.18 15.82 7.40
C PHE A 126 7.96 17.34 7.42
N SER A 127 8.37 18.04 6.36
CA SER A 127 8.14 19.48 6.23
C SER A 127 6.65 19.84 6.23
N LEU A 128 5.81 19.04 5.55
CA LEU A 128 4.36 19.23 5.56
C LEU A 128 3.79 19.10 6.98
N LEU A 129 4.16 18.03 7.70
CA LEU A 129 3.69 17.79 9.07
C LEU A 129 4.15 18.90 10.03
N GLN A 130 5.38 19.38 9.89
CA GLN A 130 5.89 20.49 10.70
C GLN A 130 5.16 21.81 10.40
N CYS A 131 4.88 22.09 9.13
CA CYS A 131 4.07 23.25 8.76
C CYS A 131 2.65 23.17 9.32
N LEU A 132 2.02 21.99 9.28
CA LEU A 132 0.70 21.74 9.86
C LEU A 132 0.73 21.93 11.38
N GLU A 133 1.71 21.35 12.07
CA GLU A 133 1.89 21.51 13.51
C GLU A 133 2.05 22.98 13.92
N ASN A 134 2.92 23.72 13.22
CA ASN A 134 3.14 25.15 13.47
C ASN A 134 1.84 25.94 13.28
N ARG A 135 1.09 25.64 12.22
CA ARG A 135 -0.18 26.32 11.93
C ARG A 135 -1.26 25.99 12.96
N LEU A 136 -1.38 24.73 13.36
CA LEU A 136 -2.32 24.29 14.39
C LEU A 136 -1.97 24.88 15.76
N SER A 137 -0.69 24.98 16.09
CA SER A 137 -0.21 25.59 17.34
C SER A 137 -0.51 27.08 17.41
N GLN A 138 -0.43 27.79 16.28
CA GLN A 138 -0.82 29.21 16.17
C GLN A 138 -2.35 29.40 16.18
N THR A 139 -3.12 28.37 15.83
CA THR A 139 -4.58 28.39 15.81
C THR A 139 -5.20 28.07 17.19
N LYS A 140 -4.38 27.85 18.24
CA LYS A 140 -4.85 27.92 19.63
C LYS A 140 -5.16 29.38 20.01
N VAL A 141 -6.21 29.92 19.41
CA VAL A 141 -6.95 31.09 19.88
C VAL A 141 -8.42 30.69 19.87
N ILE A 142 -8.89 30.25 21.04
CA ILE A 142 -10.05 30.73 21.82
C ILE A 142 -10.06 29.92 23.12
#